data_AF-A0A2N8TRR0-F1
#
_entry.id   AF-A0A2N8TRR0-F1
#
_cell.length_a   1.000
_cell.length_b   1.000
_cell.length_c   1.000
_cell.angle_alpha   90.00
_cell.angle_beta   90.00
_cell.angle_gamma   90.00
#
_symmetry.space_group_name_H-M   'P 1'
#
loop_
_entity.id
_entity.type
_entity.pdbx_description
1 polymer ?
#
loop_
_entity_poly.entity_id
_entity_poly.type
_entity_poly.pdbx_seq_one_letter_code
_entity_poly.pdbx_strand_id
1 'polypeptide(L)'
;MSEPVFDMHPTAIPEVIAERQALAERVCRELRRAGLPVHRGDLRGGPHSRPGADVHAALFIEGGVYVDWSAGVELRDEALDLFAQGIDYSDPSPIVSHHNTVLQHIQAALLGILASAGFEVEEPDRHGHGSMVHVKGFRP
;
A
#
# COMPACT_ATOMS: atom_id res chain seq x y z
N MET A 1 28.95 1.80 -23.92
CA MET A 1 27.97 1.18 -23.01
C MET A 1 26.98 2.28 -22.67
N SER A 2 25.77 2.21 -23.20
CA SER A 2 24.73 3.19 -22.87
C SER A 2 24.19 2.81 -21.49
N GLU A 3 24.23 3.74 -20.54
CA GLU A 3 23.54 3.56 -19.26
C GLU A 3 22.06 3.27 -19.54
N PRO A 4 21.43 2.31 -18.83
CA PRO A 4 20.00 2.12 -18.95
C PRO A 4 19.33 3.41 -18.45
N VAL A 5 18.80 4.19 -19.39
CA VAL A 5 17.86 5.26 -19.09
C VAL A 5 16.63 4.55 -18.56
N PHE A 6 16.50 4.47 -17.24
CA PHE A 6 15.22 4.17 -16.63
C PHE A 6 14.31 5.32 -17.04
N ASP A 7 13.42 5.06 -18.01
CA ASP A 7 12.35 5.99 -18.36
C ASP A 7 11.55 6.23 -17.09
N MET A 8 11.88 7.32 -16.38
CA MET A 8 11.11 7.73 -15.23
C MET A 8 9.72 8.03 -15.76
N HIS A 9 8.72 7.28 -15.26
CA HIS A 9 7.34 7.50 -15.65
C HIS A 9 7.04 9.01 -15.56
N PRO A 10 6.45 9.60 -16.61
CA PRO A 10 6.19 11.03 -16.64
C PRO A 10 5.42 11.43 -15.39
N THR A 11 5.87 12.51 -14.76
CA THR A 11 5.27 13.03 -13.52
C THR A 11 3.97 13.75 -13.87
N ALA A 12 2.95 13.60 -13.02
CA ALA A 12 1.70 14.33 -13.16
C ALA A 12 1.92 15.84 -12.97
N ILE A 13 0.98 16.65 -13.48
CA ILE A 13 1.02 18.10 -13.26
C ILE A 13 0.85 18.44 -11.76
N PRO A 14 1.38 19.59 -11.28
CA PRO A 14 1.35 19.96 -9.87
C PRO A 14 -0.05 19.95 -9.24
N GLU A 15 -1.07 20.33 -9.99
CA GLU A 15 -2.47 20.36 -9.55
C GLU A 15 -2.96 18.94 -9.21
N VAL A 16 -2.70 17.96 -10.08
CA VAL A 16 -3.05 16.55 -9.86
C VAL A 16 -2.28 15.97 -8.68
N ILE A 17 -1.00 16.35 -8.51
CA ILE A 17 -0.21 15.94 -7.34
C ILE A 17 -0.83 16.49 -6.05
N ALA A 18 -1.19 17.78 -6.03
CA ALA A 18 -1.80 18.41 -4.87
C ALA A 18 -3.15 17.77 -4.50
N GLU A 19 -3.98 17.43 -5.50
CA GLU A 19 -5.23 16.68 -5.30
C GLU A 19 -4.99 15.30 -4.67
N ARG A 20 -4.01 14.55 -5.19
CA ARG A 20 -3.63 13.24 -4.63
C ARG A 20 -3.08 13.35 -3.22
N GLN A 21 -2.28 14.36 -2.93
CA GLN A 21 -1.78 14.60 -1.57
C GLN A 21 -2.91 14.94 -0.60
N ALA A 22 -3.88 15.76 -1.02
CA ALA A 22 -5.06 16.07 -0.21
C ALA A 22 -5.94 14.82 0.02
N LEU A 23 -6.09 13.98 -1.01
CA LEU A 23 -6.79 12.69 -0.90
C LEU A 23 -6.08 11.76 0.08
N ALA A 24 -4.75 11.62 0.00
CA ALA A 24 -3.95 10.82 0.92
C ALA A 24 -4.09 11.28 2.38
N GLU A 25 -4.13 12.60 2.64
CA GLU A 25 -4.39 13.13 3.97
C GLU A 25 -5.80 12.81 4.48
N ARG A 26 -6.81 12.87 3.60
CA ARG A 26 -8.17 12.47 3.95
C ARG A 26 -8.24 10.99 4.28
N VAL A 27 -7.65 10.12 3.46
CA VAL A 27 -7.53 8.67 3.72
C VAL A 27 -6.89 8.42 5.08
N CYS A 28 -5.75 9.05 5.36
CA CYS A 28 -5.10 8.94 6.66
C CYS A 28 -6.03 9.33 7.81
N ARG A 29 -6.76 10.45 7.69
CA ARG A 29 -7.70 10.87 8.73
C ARG A 29 -8.79 9.83 8.98
N GLU A 30 -9.40 9.28 7.94
CA GLU A 30 -10.48 8.30 8.12
C GLU A 30 -9.97 6.98 8.71
N LEU A 31 -8.78 6.51 8.31
CA LEU A 31 -8.15 5.34 8.91
C LEU A 31 -7.83 5.56 10.41
N ARG A 32 -7.35 6.77 10.80
CA ARG A 32 -7.19 7.12 12.23
C ARG A 32 -8.52 7.10 12.97
N ARG A 33 -9.61 7.61 12.36
CA ARG A 33 -10.95 7.61 12.96
C ARG A 33 -11.50 6.19 13.14
N ALA A 34 -11.12 5.26 12.26
CA ALA A 34 -11.42 3.84 12.40
C ALA A 34 -10.55 3.14 13.47
N GLY A 35 -9.60 3.85 14.09
CA GLY A 35 -8.72 3.32 15.12
C GLY A 35 -7.48 2.60 14.59
N LEU A 36 -7.18 2.72 13.28
CA LEU A 36 -6.01 2.07 12.69
C LEU A 36 -4.74 2.92 12.86
N PRO A 37 -3.59 2.31 13.17
CA PRO A 37 -2.30 2.98 13.05
C PRO A 37 -2.06 3.27 11.57
N VAL A 38 -1.75 4.53 11.24
CA VAL A 38 -1.59 4.96 9.85
C VAL A 38 -0.49 6.00 9.72
N HIS A 39 0.17 5.99 8.57
CA HIS A 39 1.22 6.90 8.24
C HIS A 39 1.32 7.23 6.76
N ARG A 40 2.07 8.31 6.47
CA ARG A 40 2.47 8.73 5.13
C ARG A 40 3.86 8.19 4.80
N GLY A 41 3.96 7.07 4.09
CA GLY A 41 5.25 6.48 3.69
C GLY A 41 5.94 7.27 2.59
N ASP A 42 5.19 8.00 1.76
CA ASP A 42 5.75 8.92 0.76
C ASP A 42 6.42 10.17 1.36
N LEU A 43 6.08 10.53 2.60
CA LEU A 43 6.60 11.72 3.28
C LEU A 43 7.64 11.39 4.37
N ARG A 44 7.62 10.20 4.97
CA ARG A 44 8.51 9.83 6.08
C ARG A 44 8.79 8.32 6.18
N GLY A 45 10.07 7.98 6.22
CA GLY A 45 10.56 6.61 6.40
C GLY A 45 10.55 5.84 5.08
N GLY A 46 11.48 4.89 4.90
CA GLY A 46 11.35 3.93 3.82
C GLY A 46 10.05 3.12 3.95
N PRO A 47 9.60 2.45 2.88
CA PRO A 47 8.43 1.58 2.92
C PRO A 47 8.55 0.58 4.10
N HIS A 48 7.43 0.33 4.77
CA HIS A 48 7.35 -0.61 5.92
C HIS A 48 8.22 -0.24 7.14
N SER A 49 8.60 1.03 7.30
CA SER A 49 9.38 1.48 8.46
C SER A 49 8.70 1.26 9.83
N ARG A 50 7.37 1.12 9.86
CA ARG A 50 6.58 0.90 11.08
C ARG A 50 5.31 0.07 10.79
N PRO A 51 4.80 -0.70 11.77
CA PRO A 51 3.54 -1.42 11.61
C PRO A 51 2.35 -0.47 11.40
N GLY A 52 1.39 -0.90 10.57
CA GLY A 52 0.16 -0.16 10.29
C GLY A 52 -0.05 0.12 8.81
N ALA A 53 -1.10 0.90 8.53
CA ALA A 53 -1.45 1.33 7.18
C ALA A 53 -0.45 2.38 6.67
N ASP A 54 0.15 2.11 5.51
CA ASP A 54 1.08 2.99 4.82
C ASP A 54 0.38 3.61 3.61
N VAL A 55 0.11 4.91 3.68
CA VAL A 55 -0.57 5.66 2.62
C VAL A 55 0.46 6.42 1.80
N HIS A 56 0.47 6.18 0.48
CA HIS A 56 1.36 6.86 -0.45
C HIS A 56 0.61 7.47 -1.64
N ALA A 57 0.99 8.70 -2.01
CA ALA A 57 0.51 9.35 -3.23
C ALA A 57 1.55 9.19 -4.34
N ALA A 58 1.24 8.38 -5.35
CA ALA A 58 2.09 8.20 -6.51
C ALA A 58 2.10 9.46 -7.40
N LEU A 59 3.29 9.94 -7.73
CA LEU A 59 3.50 11.20 -8.45
C LEU A 59 3.46 11.06 -9.98
N PHE A 60 3.52 9.84 -10.52
CA PHE A 60 3.50 9.60 -11.97
C PHE A 60 2.09 9.75 -12.56
N ILE A 61 1.97 9.99 -13.87
CA ILE A 61 0.68 10.29 -14.55
C ILE A 61 -0.41 9.27 -14.22
N GLU A 62 -0.10 7.98 -14.34
CA GLU A 62 -1.04 6.87 -14.05
C GLU A 62 -1.12 6.50 -12.56
N GLY A 63 -0.47 7.27 -11.70
CA GLY A 63 -0.46 7.04 -10.27
C GLY A 63 -1.79 7.39 -9.60
N GLY A 64 -1.88 7.06 -8.32
CA GLY A 64 -3.03 7.37 -7.48
C GLY A 64 -2.64 7.44 -6.02
N VAL A 65 -3.63 7.30 -5.15
CA VAL A 65 -3.40 7.12 -3.72
C VAL A 65 -3.54 5.65 -3.41
N TYR A 66 -2.53 5.09 -2.77
CA TYR A 66 -2.50 3.68 -2.41
C TYR A 66 -2.32 3.54 -0.91
N VAL A 67 -2.92 2.48 -0.37
CA VAL A 67 -2.77 2.09 1.03
C VAL A 67 -2.24 0.68 1.08
N ASP A 68 -1.08 0.50 1.69
CA ASP A 68 -0.52 -0.80 2.00
C ASP A 68 -0.62 -1.09 3.50
N TRP A 69 -0.37 -2.32 3.91
CA TRP A 69 -0.27 -2.71 5.31
C TRP A 69 1.10 -3.29 5.64
N SER A 70 1.81 -2.65 6.58
CA SER A 70 2.97 -3.27 7.21
C SER A 70 2.52 -4.06 8.44
N ALA A 71 2.71 -5.38 8.41
CA ALA A 71 2.57 -6.22 9.59
C ALA A 71 3.58 -5.84 10.69
N GLY A 72 3.37 -6.40 11.89
CA GLY A 72 4.34 -6.30 12.98
C GLY A 72 5.71 -6.83 12.56
N VAL A 73 6.78 -6.22 13.09
CA VAL A 73 8.17 -6.49 12.72
C VAL A 73 8.52 -7.97 12.82
N GLU A 74 8.11 -8.65 13.90
CA GLU A 74 8.39 -10.07 14.11
C GLU A 74 7.84 -10.95 12.98
N LEU A 75 6.53 -10.81 12.66
CA LEU A 75 5.90 -11.60 11.59
C LEU A 75 6.43 -11.22 10.20
N ARG A 76 6.65 -9.93 9.97
CA ARG A 76 7.09 -9.42 8.67
C ARG A 76 8.52 -9.88 8.36
N ASP A 77 9.45 -9.64 9.28
CA ASP A 77 10.86 -9.88 9.04
C ASP A 77 11.14 -11.39 8.94
N GLU A 78 10.50 -12.21 9.77
CA GLU A 78 10.62 -13.67 9.69
C GLU A 78 10.07 -14.22 8.36
N ALA A 79 8.94 -13.69 7.86
CA ALA A 79 8.42 -14.06 6.56
C ALA A 79 9.34 -13.62 5.42
N LEU A 80 9.87 -12.39 5.46
CA LEU A 80 10.77 -11.86 4.44
C LEU A 80 12.12 -12.60 4.39
N ASP A 81 12.66 -12.98 5.55
CA ASP A 81 13.88 -13.79 5.64
C ASP A 81 13.70 -15.16 4.98
N LEU A 82 12.51 -15.77 5.15
CA LEU A 82 12.16 -17.03 4.48
C LEU A 82 12.01 -16.83 2.96
N PHE A 83 11.36 -15.73 2.53
CA PHE A 83 11.29 -15.38 1.09
C PHE A 83 12.68 -15.22 0.47
N ALA A 84 13.60 -14.56 1.17
CA ALA A 84 14.97 -14.32 0.69
C ALA A 84 15.79 -15.62 0.55
N GLN A 85 15.48 -16.64 1.35
CA GLN A 85 16.09 -17.98 1.26
C GLN A 85 15.54 -18.83 0.10
N GLY A 86 14.47 -18.35 -0.56
CA GLY A 86 13.73 -19.10 -1.55
C GLY A 86 12.66 -19.97 -0.88
N ILE A 87 11.41 -19.79 -1.31
CA ILE A 87 10.28 -20.57 -0.82
C ILE A 87 9.75 -21.51 -1.90
N ASP A 88 9.32 -22.69 -1.47
CA ASP A 88 8.43 -23.51 -2.28
C ASP A 88 7.02 -22.92 -2.22
N TYR A 89 6.55 -22.37 -3.33
CA TYR A 89 5.20 -21.80 -3.42
C TYR A 89 4.10 -22.86 -3.40
N SER A 90 4.43 -24.14 -3.64
CA SER A 90 3.47 -25.24 -3.57
C SER A 90 3.25 -25.76 -2.15
N ASP A 91 4.22 -25.56 -1.24
CA ASP A 91 4.12 -25.86 0.19
C ASP A 91 4.86 -24.80 1.02
N PRO A 92 4.30 -23.57 1.12
CA PRO A 92 4.95 -22.47 1.82
C PRO A 92 4.98 -22.71 3.33
N SER A 93 6.08 -22.29 3.97
CA SER A 93 6.22 -22.28 5.44
C SER A 93 4.96 -21.69 6.11
N PRO A 94 4.49 -22.24 7.25
CA PRO A 94 3.34 -21.73 7.97
C PRO A 94 3.42 -20.23 8.29
N ILE A 95 4.62 -19.71 8.53
CA ILE A 95 4.84 -18.28 8.83
C ILE A 95 4.55 -17.41 7.61
N VAL A 96 5.02 -17.82 6.44
CA VAL A 96 4.75 -17.13 5.16
C VAL A 96 3.26 -17.18 4.84
N SER A 97 2.63 -18.34 5.02
CA SER A 97 1.19 -18.52 4.85
C SER A 97 0.38 -17.62 5.79
N HIS A 98 0.79 -17.54 7.05
CA HIS A 98 0.14 -16.68 8.04
C HIS A 98 0.31 -15.20 7.70
N HIS A 99 1.53 -14.76 7.34
CA HIS A 99 1.81 -13.40 6.91
C HIS A 99 0.91 -12.98 5.74
N ASN A 100 0.85 -13.79 4.68
CA ASN A 100 -0.02 -13.53 3.52
C ASN A 100 -1.51 -13.47 3.90
N THR A 101 -1.96 -14.37 4.77
CA THR A 101 -3.34 -14.39 5.27
C THR A 101 -3.69 -13.11 6.03
N VAL A 102 -2.78 -12.61 6.87
CA VAL A 102 -2.94 -11.33 7.57
C VAL A 102 -3.06 -10.17 6.58
N LEU A 103 -2.18 -10.12 5.55
CA LEU A 103 -2.24 -9.06 4.54
C LEU A 103 -3.59 -9.05 3.79
N GLN A 104 -4.10 -10.22 3.41
CA GLN A 104 -5.38 -10.35 2.71
C GLN A 104 -6.57 -9.91 3.58
N HIS A 105 -6.62 -10.32 4.84
CA HIS A 105 -7.69 -9.90 5.75
C HIS A 105 -7.68 -8.40 6.00
N ILE A 106 -6.48 -7.82 6.13
CA ILE A 106 -6.38 -6.38 6.36
C ILE A 106 -6.67 -5.59 5.08
N GLN A 107 -6.27 -6.06 3.90
CA GLN A 107 -6.68 -5.47 2.62
C GLN A 107 -8.21 -5.40 2.52
N ALA A 108 -8.90 -6.50 2.81
CA ALA A 108 -10.37 -6.54 2.81
C ALA A 108 -10.98 -5.56 3.83
N ALA A 109 -10.39 -5.45 5.02
CA ALA A 109 -10.82 -4.49 6.04
C ALA A 109 -10.61 -3.04 5.59
N LEU A 110 -9.45 -2.72 5.00
CA LEU A 110 -9.13 -1.39 4.46
C LEU A 110 -10.12 -0.99 3.36
N LEU A 111 -10.41 -1.91 2.43
CA LEU A 111 -11.44 -1.69 1.40
C LEU A 111 -12.79 -1.36 2.03
N GLY A 112 -13.26 -2.16 2.98
CA GLY A 112 -14.55 -1.95 3.66
C GLY A 112 -14.61 -0.64 4.44
N ILE A 113 -13.56 -0.30 5.18
CA ILE A 113 -13.48 0.92 5.99
C ILE A 113 -13.51 2.15 5.08
N LEU A 114 -12.65 2.19 4.06
CA LEU A 114 -12.56 3.34 3.15
C LEU A 114 -13.85 3.49 2.31
N ALA A 115 -14.39 2.37 1.82
CA ALA A 115 -15.71 2.35 1.19
C ALA A 115 -16.80 2.97 2.08
N SER A 116 -16.84 2.60 3.36
CA SER A 116 -17.82 3.13 4.32
C SER A 116 -17.63 4.63 4.62
N ALA A 117 -16.40 5.13 4.46
CA ALA A 117 -16.07 6.54 4.58
C ALA A 117 -16.36 7.36 3.30
N GLY A 118 -16.91 6.74 2.26
CA GLY A 118 -17.32 7.39 1.01
C GLY A 118 -16.25 7.41 -0.08
N PHE A 119 -15.17 6.65 0.06
CA PHE A 119 -14.13 6.57 -0.98
C PHE A 119 -14.48 5.57 -2.08
N GLU A 120 -14.08 5.88 -3.30
CA GLU A 120 -13.99 4.92 -4.40
C GLU A 120 -12.67 4.17 -4.26
N VAL A 121 -12.75 2.85 -4.00
CA VAL A 121 -11.59 2.00 -3.71
C VAL A 121 -11.66 0.68 -4.47
N GLU A 122 -10.51 0.15 -4.84
CA GLU A 122 -10.38 -1.14 -5.53
C GLU A 122 -9.10 -1.90 -5.12
N GLU A 123 -9.09 -3.20 -5.40
CA GLU A 123 -7.85 -3.98 -5.45
C GLU A 123 -7.11 -3.61 -6.75
N PRO A 124 -5.89 -3.04 -6.67
CA PRO A 124 -5.04 -2.89 -7.85
C PRO A 124 -4.59 -4.26 -8.36
N ASP A 125 -4.07 -4.33 -9.59
CA ASP A 125 -3.53 -5.57 -10.14
C ASP A 125 -2.51 -6.21 -9.19
N ARG A 126 -2.80 -7.44 -8.75
CA ARG A 126 -2.03 -8.17 -7.73
C ARG A 126 -0.58 -8.39 -8.13
N HIS A 127 -0.29 -8.45 -9.44
CA HIS A 127 1.06 -8.65 -9.94
C HIS A 127 1.97 -7.42 -9.76
N GLY A 128 1.41 -6.22 -9.83
CA GLY A 128 2.16 -4.96 -9.66
C GLY A 128 2.11 -4.38 -8.26
N HIS A 129 1.07 -4.71 -7.48
CA HIS A 129 0.73 -3.98 -6.26
C HIS A 129 0.44 -4.86 -5.04
N GLY A 130 0.58 -6.19 -5.15
CA GLY A 130 0.45 -7.11 -4.02
C GLY A 130 -0.89 -6.96 -3.29
N SER A 131 -0.84 -6.69 -1.98
CA SER A 131 -2.00 -6.51 -1.09
C SER A 131 -2.43 -5.05 -0.90
N MET A 132 -1.98 -4.13 -1.75
CA MET A 132 -2.34 -2.71 -1.65
C MET A 132 -3.83 -2.49 -1.95
N VAL A 133 -4.34 -1.33 -1.53
CA VAL A 133 -5.67 -0.81 -1.88
C VAL A 133 -5.47 0.48 -2.66
N HIS A 134 -6.10 0.61 -3.82
CA HIS A 134 -6.08 1.83 -4.63
C HIS A 134 -7.31 2.69 -4.30
N VAL A 135 -7.09 3.97 -4.04
CA VAL A 135 -8.11 4.98 -3.76
C VAL A 135 -8.16 5.97 -4.92
N LYS A 136 -9.25 5.95 -5.69
CA LYS A 136 -9.43 6.80 -6.88
C LYS A 136 -9.97 8.19 -6.57
N GLY A 137 -10.69 8.32 -5.47
CA GLY A 137 -11.42 9.53 -5.12
C GLY A 137 -12.60 9.24 -4.21
N PHE A 138 -13.70 9.97 -4.42
CA PHE A 138 -14.94 9.81 -3.67
C PHE A 138 -16.00 9.13 -4.51
N ARG A 139 -16.87 8.36 -3.86
CA ARG A 139 -18.07 7.81 -4.51
C ARG A 139 -19.00 8.95 -4.92
N PRO A 140 -19.65 8.85 -6.10
CA PRO A 140 -20.68 9.79 -6.52
C PRO A 140 -21.92 9.76 -5.62
#